data_AF-A0A848UJL1-F1
#
_entry.id   AF-A0A848UJL1-F1
#
_cell.length_a   1.000
_cell.length_b   1.000
_cell.length_c   1.000
_cell.angle_alpha   90.00
_cell.angle_beta   90.00
_cell.angle_gamma   90.00
#
_symmetry.space_group_name_H-M   'P 1'
#
loop_
_entity.id
_entity.type
_entity.pdbx_description
1 polymer ?
#
loop_
_entity_poly.entity_id
_entity_poly.type
_entity_poly.pdbx_seq_one_letter_code
_entity_poly.pdbx_strand_id
1 'polypeptide(L)'
;MATTLHRIVGIALLVLLALPASAAAPVSDDAHAHAFVEDGVVTWSPSVAYVAATLDIRGPEGVTLQRRFEPGQPLALDPSALEQALPDGLYIYDLLFVTGEMVPSAEGEPSQETKTQMGSFEMAGGRAVDSESLPFFHVGSGSIDGSLCVGNDCVSSEAFGFDTIRLKENNLRLHFQDTSVGAFPTNDWTLVANSSASGGDSFF
;
A
#
# COMPACT_ATOMS: atom_id res chain seq x y z
N MET A 1 -49.70 52.20 43.16
CA MET A 1 -50.65 51.63 42.19
C MET A 1 -49.87 51.23 40.95
N ALA A 2 -50.00 49.96 40.57
CA ALA A 2 -49.19 49.27 39.57
C ALA A 2 -49.52 49.69 38.13
N THR A 3 -48.53 49.65 37.24
CA THR A 3 -48.77 49.38 35.81
C THR A 3 -47.51 48.79 35.18
N THR A 4 -47.64 47.49 34.90
CA THR A 4 -46.64 46.58 34.36
C THR A 4 -46.63 46.68 32.83
N LEU A 5 -45.54 47.13 32.21
CA LEU A 5 -45.35 47.01 30.75
C LEU A 5 -44.43 45.83 30.43
N HIS A 6 -45.01 44.82 29.78
CA HIS A 6 -44.31 43.63 29.29
C HIS A 6 -43.38 44.00 28.12
N ARG A 7 -42.07 43.80 28.28
CA ARG A 7 -41.13 43.72 27.15
C ARG A 7 -40.82 42.25 26.89
N ILE A 8 -41.40 41.72 25.82
CA ILE A 8 -41.08 40.40 25.26
C ILE A 8 -39.69 40.51 24.63
N VAL A 9 -38.69 39.89 25.27
CA VAL A 9 -37.36 39.70 24.68
C VAL A 9 -37.42 38.43 23.85
N GLY A 10 -37.41 38.58 22.52
CA GLY A 10 -37.26 37.45 21.61
C GLY A 10 -35.83 36.93 21.66
N ILE A 11 -35.63 35.75 22.25
CA ILE A 11 -34.36 35.03 22.23
C ILE A 11 -34.26 34.35 20.86
N ALA A 12 -33.45 34.92 19.96
CA ALA A 12 -33.06 34.26 18.72
C ALA A 12 -32.10 33.11 19.07
N LEU A 13 -32.60 31.88 19.01
CA LEU A 13 -31.82 30.66 19.16
C LEU A 13 -30.99 30.43 17.89
N LEU A 14 -29.73 30.89 17.91
CA LEU A 14 -28.78 30.67 16.83
C LEU A 14 -28.24 29.24 16.95
N VAL A 15 -28.81 28.31 16.20
CA VAL A 15 -28.32 26.92 16.11
C VAL A 15 -27.06 26.92 15.25
N LEU A 16 -25.89 26.91 15.92
CA LEU A 16 -24.60 26.70 15.27
C LEU A 16 -24.51 25.21 14.86
N LEU A 17 -24.81 24.91 13.60
CA LEU A 17 -24.58 23.58 13.02
C LEU A 17 -23.07 23.36 12.90
N ALA A 18 -22.48 22.69 13.89
CA ALA A 18 -21.14 22.13 13.78
C ALA A 18 -21.20 21.00 12.73
N LEU A 19 -20.77 21.31 11.51
CA LEU A 19 -20.47 20.29 10.50
C LEU A 19 -19.34 19.42 11.08
N PRO A 20 -19.47 18.08 11.14
CA PRO A 20 -18.32 17.26 11.41
C PRO A 20 -17.36 17.46 10.24
N ALA A 21 -16.22 18.09 10.50
CA ALA A 21 -15.08 17.96 9.62
C ALA A 21 -14.76 16.46 9.60
N SER A 22 -15.12 15.78 8.50
CA SER A 22 -14.54 14.48 8.20
C SER A 22 -13.04 14.69 8.03
N ALA A 23 -12.30 14.59 9.13
CA ALA A 23 -10.92 14.21 9.05
C ALA A 23 -10.93 12.84 8.37
N ALA A 24 -10.50 12.78 7.12
CA ALA A 24 -10.04 11.52 6.57
C ALA A 24 -9.01 11.01 7.57
N ALA A 25 -9.29 9.87 8.21
CA ALA A 25 -8.26 9.20 8.97
C ALA A 25 -7.07 9.04 8.00
N PRO A 26 -5.84 9.37 8.40
CA PRO A 26 -4.69 9.03 7.58
C PRO A 26 -4.82 7.53 7.29
N VAL A 27 -4.70 7.15 6.02
CA VAL A 27 -4.53 5.76 5.61
C VAL A 27 -3.49 5.18 6.57
N SER A 28 -3.89 4.25 7.43
CA SER A 28 -2.95 3.59 8.31
C SER A 28 -2.02 2.83 7.39
N ASP A 29 -0.82 3.38 7.19
CA ASP A 29 0.22 2.73 6.43
C ASP A 29 0.66 1.52 7.28
N ASP A 30 0.06 0.35 7.02
CA ASP A 30 0.44 -0.91 7.66
C ASP A 30 1.89 -1.32 7.30
N ALA A 31 2.58 -0.51 6.49
CA ALA A 31 3.99 -0.63 6.19
C ALA A 31 4.85 -0.69 7.47
N HIS A 32 5.71 -1.69 7.51
CA HIS A 32 6.67 -1.89 8.59
C HIS A 32 7.90 -0.99 8.45
N ALA A 33 8.10 -0.37 7.29
CA ALA A 33 9.10 0.64 7.00
C ALA A 33 8.66 1.56 5.85
N HIS A 34 9.00 2.85 5.93
CA HIS A 34 8.84 3.80 4.84
C HIS A 34 10.08 3.76 3.93
N ALA A 35 9.90 3.39 2.65
CA ALA A 35 10.97 3.39 1.66
C ALA A 35 11.04 4.74 0.93
N PHE A 36 12.24 5.25 0.70
CA PHE A 36 12.47 6.48 -0.06
C PHE A 36 13.85 6.46 -0.71
N VAL A 37 14.03 7.27 -1.76
CA VAL A 37 15.35 7.47 -2.38
C VAL A 37 15.90 8.83 -1.96
N GLU A 38 17.15 8.84 -1.52
CA GLU A 38 17.89 10.07 -1.22
C GLU A 38 19.30 9.93 -1.76
N ASP A 39 19.75 10.93 -2.52
CA ASP A 39 21.09 10.96 -3.13
C ASP A 39 21.48 9.67 -3.90
N GLY A 40 20.51 9.01 -4.54
CA GLY A 40 20.76 7.79 -5.31
C GLY A 40 20.85 6.51 -4.49
N VAL A 41 20.51 6.57 -3.20
CA VAL A 41 20.50 5.46 -2.24
C VAL A 41 19.05 5.16 -1.87
N VAL A 42 18.68 3.89 -1.88
CA VAL A 42 17.37 3.46 -1.35
C VAL A 42 17.50 3.31 0.16
N THR A 43 16.63 3.97 0.91
CA THR A 43 16.60 3.89 2.37
C THR A 43 15.23 3.43 2.86
N TRP A 44 15.22 2.53 3.84
CA TRP A 44 14.03 2.07 4.53
C TRP A 44 14.06 2.55 5.97
N SER A 45 13.15 3.47 6.34
CA SER A 45 12.96 3.93 7.72
C SER A 45 11.96 3.01 8.43
N PRO A 46 12.39 2.16 9.39
CA PRO A 46 11.51 1.20 10.03
C PRO A 46 10.49 1.88 10.95
N SER A 47 9.24 1.46 10.83
CA SER A 47 8.12 1.81 11.72
C SER A 47 7.93 0.78 12.83
N VAL A 48 8.72 -0.30 12.83
CA VAL A 48 8.70 -1.38 13.82
C VAL A 48 10.07 -1.55 14.47
N ALA A 49 10.10 -1.94 15.75
CA ALA A 49 11.33 -2.36 16.42
C ALA A 49 11.74 -3.76 15.95
N TYR A 50 13.03 -3.96 15.67
CA TYR A 50 13.56 -5.22 15.17
C TYR A 50 14.96 -5.49 15.74
N VAL A 51 15.35 -6.76 15.75
CA VAL A 51 16.68 -7.24 16.18
C VAL A 51 17.51 -7.80 15.01
N ALA A 52 16.90 -7.98 13.85
CA ALA A 52 17.57 -8.25 12.59
C ALA A 52 16.65 -7.85 11.44
N ALA A 53 17.25 -7.41 10.33
CA ALA A 53 16.52 -7.22 9.08
C ALA A 53 17.28 -7.86 7.91
N THR A 54 16.53 -8.45 6.99
CA THR A 54 17.07 -9.04 5.75
C THR A 54 16.30 -8.46 4.58
N LEU A 55 17.04 -7.89 3.63
CA LEU A 55 16.53 -7.39 2.36
C LEU A 55 16.89 -8.40 1.27
N ASP A 56 15.90 -8.86 0.54
CA ASP A 56 16.05 -9.65 -0.68
C ASP A 56 15.54 -8.82 -1.85
N ILE A 57 16.40 -8.50 -2.82
CA ILE A 57 16.02 -7.76 -4.03
C ILE A 57 16.08 -8.68 -5.26
N ARG A 58 15.16 -8.43 -6.19
CA ARG A 58 15.06 -9.11 -7.50
C ARG A 58 14.85 -8.05 -8.57
N GLY A 59 15.56 -8.15 -9.68
CA GLY A 59 15.51 -7.13 -10.73
C GLY A 59 15.81 -7.65 -12.14
N PRO A 60 16.11 -6.74 -13.08
CA PRO A 60 16.43 -7.07 -14.46
C PRO A 60 17.59 -8.04 -14.59
N GLU A 61 17.70 -8.69 -15.75
CA GLU A 61 18.79 -9.63 -16.07
C GLU A 61 18.94 -10.80 -15.08
N GLY A 62 17.89 -11.10 -14.31
CA GLY A 62 17.91 -12.15 -13.29
C GLY A 62 18.71 -11.80 -12.04
N VAL A 63 19.00 -10.51 -11.81
CA VAL A 63 19.73 -10.06 -10.63
C VAL A 63 18.94 -10.40 -9.37
N THR A 64 19.63 -11.07 -8.45
CA THR A 64 19.17 -11.28 -7.07
C THR A 64 20.28 -10.85 -6.11
N LEU A 65 19.90 -10.16 -5.04
CA LEU A 65 20.84 -9.77 -3.99
C LEU A 65 20.16 -9.86 -2.63
N GLN A 66 20.83 -10.50 -1.69
CA GLN A 66 20.40 -10.61 -0.31
C GLN A 66 21.35 -9.81 0.57
N ARG A 67 20.81 -8.95 1.44
CA ARG A 67 21.58 -8.15 2.38
C ARG A 67 21.00 -8.25 3.77
N ARG A 68 21.85 -8.59 4.73
CA ARG A 68 21.52 -8.58 6.16
C ARG A 68 21.94 -7.26 6.79
N PHE A 69 21.10 -6.75 7.68
CA PHE A 69 21.35 -5.57 8.50
C PHE A 69 21.34 -5.96 9.97
N GLU A 70 22.41 -5.61 10.67
CA GLU A 70 22.49 -5.77 12.12
C GLU A 70 21.81 -4.59 12.85
N PRO A 71 21.39 -4.74 14.12
CA PRO A 71 20.77 -3.66 14.88
C PRO A 71 21.58 -2.37 14.86
N GLY A 72 20.92 -1.25 14.56
CA GLY A 72 21.53 0.08 14.52
C GLY A 72 22.28 0.40 13.21
N GLN A 73 22.44 -0.57 12.30
CA GLN A 73 22.90 -0.29 10.96
C GLN A 73 21.79 0.43 10.16
N PRO A 74 22.10 1.47 9.37
CA PRO A 74 21.14 2.03 8.44
C PRO A 74 20.62 0.97 7.46
N LEU A 75 19.30 0.84 7.35
CA LEU A 75 18.67 0.04 6.31
C LEU A 75 18.71 0.84 5.01
N ALA A 76 19.85 0.75 4.33
CA ALA A 76 20.08 1.44 3.08
C ALA A 76 20.82 0.54 2.08
N LEU A 77 20.47 0.69 0.81
CA LEU A 77 21.16 0.11 -0.33
C LEU A 77 21.76 1.24 -1.15
N ASP A 78 23.08 1.41 -1.02
CA ASP A 78 23.88 2.28 -1.89
C ASP A 78 24.38 1.46 -3.09
N PRO A 79 23.83 1.67 -4.30
CA PRO A 79 24.23 0.91 -5.47
C PRO A 79 25.70 1.12 -5.86
N SER A 80 26.27 2.28 -5.52
CA SER A 80 27.67 2.61 -5.85
C SER A 80 28.69 1.86 -4.98
N ALA A 81 28.25 1.36 -3.83
CA ALA A 81 29.06 0.57 -2.91
C ALA A 81 29.04 -0.94 -3.22
N LEU A 82 28.26 -1.37 -4.22
CA LEU A 82 28.19 -2.78 -4.62
C LEU A 82 29.36 -3.17 -5.51
N GLU A 83 29.86 -4.40 -5.35
CA GLU A 83 30.92 -4.94 -6.21
C GLU A 83 30.45 -5.11 -7.66
N GLN A 84 29.16 -5.39 -7.84
CA GLN A 84 28.52 -5.53 -9.14
C GLN A 84 27.49 -4.43 -9.29
N ALA A 85 27.62 -3.66 -10.38
CA ALA A 85 26.64 -2.65 -10.72
C ALA A 85 25.28 -3.30 -10.99
N LEU A 86 24.23 -2.69 -10.47
CA LEU A 86 22.85 -3.06 -10.77
C LEU A 86 22.47 -2.49 -12.14
N PRO A 87 22.00 -3.32 -13.09
CA PRO A 87 21.40 -2.84 -14.33
C PRO A 87 20.28 -1.83 -14.09
N ASP A 88 20.06 -0.96 -15.07
CA ASP A 88 18.93 -0.03 -15.03
C ASP A 88 17.60 -0.78 -15.16
N GLY A 89 16.59 -0.34 -14.40
CA GLY A 89 15.24 -0.89 -14.42
C GLY A 89 14.60 -1.05 -13.04
N LEU A 90 13.44 -1.71 -13.01
CA LEU A 90 12.63 -1.89 -11.80
C LEU A 90 13.13 -3.08 -10.98
N TYR A 91 13.33 -2.84 -9.69
CA TYR A 91 13.64 -3.86 -8.69
C TYR A 91 12.46 -4.01 -7.73
N ILE A 92 12.11 -5.26 -7.42
CA ILE A 92 11.20 -5.59 -6.33
C ILE A 92 12.02 -6.09 -5.14
N TYR A 93 11.54 -5.82 -3.93
CA TYR A 93 12.18 -6.29 -2.72
C TYR A 93 11.21 -6.94 -1.75
N ASP A 94 11.73 -7.88 -0.97
CA ASP A 94 11.16 -8.34 0.30
C ASP A 94 12.07 -7.86 1.44
N LEU A 95 11.49 -7.23 2.44
CA LEU A 95 12.17 -6.78 3.65
C LEU A 95 11.59 -7.51 4.85
N LEU A 96 12.35 -8.47 5.37
CA LEU A 96 11.99 -9.27 6.54
C LEU A 96 12.59 -8.66 7.80
N PHE A 97 11.74 -8.29 8.74
CA PHE A 97 12.10 -7.90 10.10
C PHE A 97 11.90 -9.06 11.06
N VAL A 98 12.91 -9.35 11.88
CA VAL A 98 12.77 -10.21 13.06
C VAL A 98 12.50 -9.29 14.25
N THR A 99 11.30 -9.40 14.82
CA THR A 99 10.82 -8.55 15.92
C THR A 99 10.77 -9.36 17.22
N GLY A 100 11.26 -8.79 18.31
CA GLY A 100 11.18 -9.41 19.63
C GLY A 100 12.18 -8.83 20.62
N GLU A 101 11.78 -8.72 21.88
CA GLU A 101 12.68 -8.58 23.02
C GLU A 101 13.16 -9.98 23.45
N MET A 102 14.38 -10.10 23.98
CA MET A 102 14.73 -11.27 24.80
C MET A 102 13.84 -11.25 26.05
N VAL A 103 12.63 -11.80 25.97
CA VAL A 103 11.80 -12.04 27.16
C VAL A 103 12.49 -13.15 27.94
N PRO A 104 13.02 -12.91 29.16
CA PRO A 104 13.51 -13.99 30.00
C PRO A 104 12.28 -14.73 30.49
N SER A 105 11.92 -15.80 29.80
CA SER A 105 10.78 -16.59 30.25
C SER A 105 11.18 -17.38 31.47
N ALA A 106 10.33 -17.36 32.49
CA ALA A 106 10.49 -18.24 33.62
C ALA A 106 10.37 -19.73 33.20
N GLU A 107 9.69 -20.06 32.08
CA GLU A 107 9.46 -21.45 31.63
C GLU A 107 9.17 -21.64 30.10
N GLY A 108 9.59 -20.76 29.18
CA GLY A 108 9.17 -20.85 27.76
C GLY A 108 10.10 -20.20 26.73
N GLU A 109 10.22 -20.79 25.54
CA GLU A 109 11.16 -20.33 24.51
C GLU A 109 10.91 -18.87 24.08
N PRO A 110 11.97 -18.09 23.78
CA PRO A 110 11.79 -16.74 23.25
C PRO A 110 11.05 -16.81 21.91
N SER A 111 9.82 -16.26 21.85
CA SER A 111 9.08 -16.15 20.60
C SER A 111 9.56 -14.93 19.82
N GLN A 112 10.39 -15.16 18.80
CA GLN A 112 10.67 -14.15 17.78
C GLN A 112 9.52 -14.16 16.77
N GLU A 113 8.92 -12.99 16.54
CA GLU A 113 7.95 -12.80 15.47
C GLU A 113 8.68 -12.28 14.22
N THR A 114 8.10 -12.53 13.05
CA THR A 114 8.61 -11.98 11.80
C THR A 114 7.56 -11.10 11.15
N LYS A 115 8.01 -9.99 10.56
CA LYS A 115 7.19 -9.06 9.79
C LYS A 115 7.84 -8.84 8.44
N THR A 116 7.09 -9.03 7.35
CA THR A 116 7.63 -8.87 5.99
C THR A 116 6.92 -7.72 5.29
N GLN A 117 7.69 -6.89 4.61
CA GLN A 117 7.18 -5.86 3.71
C GLN A 117 7.74 -6.04 2.30
N MET A 118 6.86 -6.03 1.31
CA MET A 118 7.24 -5.95 -0.09
C MET A 118 7.26 -4.50 -0.58
N GLY A 119 8.04 -4.23 -1.62
CA GLY A 119 7.98 -2.95 -2.34
C GLY A 119 8.87 -2.95 -3.58
N SER A 120 9.10 -1.77 -4.14
CA SER A 120 9.93 -1.60 -5.35
C SER A 120 10.73 -0.31 -5.33
N PHE A 121 11.82 -0.28 -6.11
CA PHE A 121 12.57 0.92 -6.46
C PHE A 121 13.11 0.80 -7.88
N GLU A 122 13.48 1.92 -8.50
CA GLU A 122 14.05 1.94 -9.85
C GLU A 122 15.53 2.31 -9.82
N MET A 123 16.31 1.65 -10.68
CA MET A 123 17.70 1.97 -10.96
C MET A 123 17.81 2.68 -12.30
N ALA A 124 18.51 3.81 -12.33
CA ALA A 124 18.84 4.52 -13.56
C ALA A 124 20.24 5.14 -13.48
N GLY A 125 21.09 4.88 -14.47
CA GLY A 125 22.44 5.41 -14.52
C GLY A 125 23.31 4.98 -13.33
N GLY A 126 23.08 3.78 -12.79
CA GLY A 126 23.83 3.24 -11.65
C GLY A 126 23.48 3.86 -10.29
N ARG A 127 22.34 4.57 -10.18
CA ARG A 127 21.82 5.12 -8.92
C ARG A 127 20.35 4.74 -8.76
N ALA A 128 19.88 4.67 -7.52
CA ALA A 128 18.44 4.60 -7.29
C ALA A 128 17.79 5.93 -7.66
N VAL A 129 16.58 5.89 -8.21
CA VAL A 129 15.80 7.08 -8.53
C VAL A 129 14.42 6.96 -7.91
N ASP A 130 13.83 8.09 -7.51
CA ASP A 130 12.43 8.11 -7.11
C ASP A 130 11.58 7.64 -8.30
N SER A 131 10.87 6.55 -8.10
CA SER A 131 9.94 6.04 -9.08
C SER A 131 8.67 6.87 -9.03
N GLU A 132 8.58 7.89 -9.88
CA GLU A 132 7.30 8.53 -10.24
C GLU A 132 6.42 7.59 -11.08
N SER A 133 6.96 6.44 -11.49
CA SER A 133 6.22 5.42 -12.22
C SER A 133 5.30 4.65 -11.25
N LEU A 134 4.00 4.63 -11.56
CA LEU A 134 3.04 3.78 -10.84
C LEU A 134 3.58 2.34 -10.82
N PRO A 135 3.64 1.67 -9.66
CA PRO A 135 4.22 0.34 -9.57
C PRO A 135 3.41 -0.62 -10.44
N PHE A 136 3.95 -0.95 -11.61
CA PHE A 136 3.50 -2.09 -12.38
C PHE A 136 3.94 -3.32 -11.60
N PHE A 137 2.98 -4.00 -10.96
CA PHE A 137 3.26 -5.22 -10.20
C PHE A 137 3.79 -6.37 -11.08
N HIS A 138 3.63 -6.26 -12.41
CA HIS A 138 4.18 -7.19 -13.40
C HIS A 138 4.27 -6.53 -14.78
N VAL A 139 5.33 -6.82 -15.54
CA VAL A 139 5.50 -6.41 -16.95
C VAL A 139 5.79 -7.65 -17.80
N GLY A 140 5.15 -7.74 -18.97
CA GLY A 140 5.27 -8.88 -19.89
C GLY A 140 4.24 -9.97 -19.66
N SER A 141 4.51 -11.19 -20.14
CA SER A 141 3.61 -12.33 -19.94
C SER A 141 3.74 -12.90 -18.53
N GLY A 142 2.62 -13.21 -17.87
CA GLY A 142 2.62 -13.76 -16.52
C GLY A 142 1.30 -14.46 -16.21
N SER A 143 1.33 -15.30 -15.18
CA SER A 143 0.15 -15.98 -14.65
C SER A 143 0.14 -15.86 -13.13
N ILE A 144 -1.04 -15.66 -12.57
CA ILE A 144 -1.25 -15.73 -11.12
C ILE A 144 -1.73 -17.16 -10.82
N ASP A 145 -0.98 -17.90 -10.00
CA ASP A 145 -1.39 -19.21 -9.47
C ASP A 145 -1.97 -19.02 -8.06
N GLY A 146 -3.26 -19.30 -7.89
CA GLY A 146 -4.01 -19.03 -6.66
C GLY A 146 -5.14 -18.01 -6.85
N SER A 147 -5.42 -17.22 -5.80
CA SER A 147 -6.53 -16.26 -5.77
C SER A 147 -6.04 -14.81 -5.71
N LEU A 148 -6.76 -13.88 -6.33
CA LEU A 148 -6.43 -12.45 -6.36
C LEU A 148 -7.56 -11.61 -5.78
N CYS A 149 -7.26 -10.69 -4.86
CA CYS A 149 -8.18 -9.64 -4.44
C CYS A 149 -7.85 -8.33 -5.15
N VAL A 150 -8.85 -7.65 -5.72
CA VAL A 150 -8.69 -6.34 -6.38
C VAL A 150 -9.74 -5.35 -5.88
N GLY A 151 -9.32 -4.17 -5.43
CA GLY A 151 -10.19 -3.09 -4.94
C GLY A 151 -9.71 -2.51 -3.61
N ASN A 152 -10.23 -1.34 -3.22
CA ASN A 152 -9.74 -0.59 -2.04
C ASN A 152 -10.10 -1.27 -0.72
N ASP A 153 -11.10 -2.16 -0.72
CA ASP A 153 -11.57 -2.85 0.48
C ASP A 153 -10.87 -4.21 0.69
N CYS A 154 -9.85 -4.56 -0.10
CA CYS A 154 -9.03 -5.75 0.10
C CYS A 154 -8.16 -5.64 1.36
N VAL A 155 -7.93 -6.76 2.07
CA VAL A 155 -7.07 -6.81 3.26
C VAL A 155 -5.89 -7.78 3.08
N SER A 156 -4.87 -7.69 3.93
CA SER A 156 -3.68 -8.56 3.86
C SER A 156 -3.97 -10.04 4.12
N SER A 157 -4.98 -10.34 4.94
CA SER A 157 -5.39 -11.71 5.31
C SER A 157 -6.76 -12.07 4.73
N GLU A 158 -6.86 -12.08 3.40
CA GLU A 158 -8.10 -12.47 2.70
C GLU A 158 -8.41 -13.97 2.84
N ALA A 159 -9.67 -14.27 3.16
CA ALA A 159 -10.20 -15.63 3.14
C ALA A 159 -10.95 -15.86 1.82
N PHE A 160 -10.26 -16.37 0.80
CA PHE A 160 -10.80 -16.48 -0.57
C PHE A 160 -11.89 -17.54 -0.75
N GLY A 161 -11.90 -18.60 0.06
CA GLY A 161 -12.86 -19.69 -0.11
C GLY A 161 -12.74 -20.31 -1.52
N PHE A 162 -13.80 -20.17 -2.33
CA PHE A 162 -13.82 -20.67 -3.71
C PHE A 162 -13.57 -19.57 -4.77
N ASP A 163 -13.34 -18.32 -4.36
CA ASP A 163 -13.15 -17.21 -5.30
C ASP A 163 -11.74 -17.26 -5.89
N THR A 164 -11.62 -17.41 -7.22
CA THR A 164 -10.33 -17.24 -7.92
C THR A 164 -9.95 -15.77 -8.04
N ILE A 165 -10.93 -14.89 -8.25
CA ILE A 165 -10.75 -13.43 -8.21
C ILE A 165 -11.88 -12.85 -7.36
N ARG A 166 -11.51 -12.06 -6.36
CA ARG A 166 -12.45 -11.34 -5.50
C ARG A 166 -12.31 -9.83 -5.72
N LEU A 167 -13.40 -9.17 -6.11
CA LEU A 167 -13.45 -7.72 -6.26
C LEU A 167 -14.13 -7.11 -5.03
N LYS A 168 -13.48 -6.17 -4.33
CA LYS A 168 -14.03 -5.54 -3.11
C LYS A 168 -13.94 -4.02 -3.19
N GLU A 169 -15.09 -3.39 -3.36
CA GLU A 169 -15.28 -1.94 -3.40
C GLU A 169 -16.77 -1.62 -3.21
N ASN A 170 -17.12 -0.37 -2.90
CA ASN A 170 -18.52 0.07 -2.97
C ASN A 170 -19.11 -0.06 -4.40
N ASN A 171 -18.25 0.10 -5.40
CA ASN A 171 -18.60 0.25 -6.80
C ASN A 171 -17.77 -0.71 -7.66
N LEU A 172 -18.29 -1.92 -7.88
CA LEU A 172 -17.64 -2.98 -8.67
C LEU A 172 -17.87 -2.80 -10.18
N ARG A 173 -16.80 -2.65 -10.95
CA ARG A 173 -16.80 -2.55 -12.42
C ARG A 173 -15.57 -3.24 -13.00
N LEU A 174 -15.75 -3.93 -14.13
CA LEU A 174 -14.64 -4.42 -14.95
C LEU A 174 -14.70 -3.70 -16.30
N HIS A 175 -13.78 -2.75 -16.51
CA HIS A 175 -13.73 -1.92 -17.71
C HIS A 175 -12.82 -2.55 -18.76
N PHE A 176 -13.31 -2.65 -19.99
CA PHE A 176 -12.58 -3.12 -21.14
C PHE A 176 -12.39 -1.92 -22.07
N GLN A 177 -11.15 -1.46 -22.15
CA GLN A 177 -10.75 -0.39 -23.03
C GLN A 177 -9.94 -0.96 -24.18
N ASP A 178 -10.44 -0.80 -25.40
CA ASP A 178 -9.72 -1.18 -26.61
C ASP A 178 -8.82 -0.03 -27.04
N THR A 179 -7.50 -0.24 -26.88
CA THR A 179 -6.48 0.75 -27.24
C THR A 179 -5.89 0.52 -28.64
N SER A 180 -6.50 -0.36 -29.45
CA SER A 180 -6.04 -0.64 -30.80
C SER A 180 -6.08 0.62 -31.69
N VAL A 181 -5.10 0.70 -32.60
CA VAL A 181 -4.95 1.82 -33.53
C VAL A 181 -5.06 1.32 -34.98
N GLY A 182 -5.67 2.10 -35.86
CA GLY A 182 -5.81 1.78 -37.28
C GLY A 182 -7.21 1.26 -37.67
N ALA A 183 -7.28 0.17 -38.43
CA ALA A 183 -8.53 -0.34 -39.00
C ALA A 183 -9.26 -1.37 -38.10
N PHE A 184 -8.87 -1.48 -36.83
CA PHE A 184 -9.53 -2.36 -35.86
C PHE A 184 -10.74 -1.65 -35.23
N PRO A 185 -11.83 -2.38 -34.91
CA PRO A 185 -12.95 -1.80 -34.16
C PRO A 185 -12.51 -1.41 -32.76
N THR A 186 -12.74 -0.18 -32.32
CA THR A 186 -12.48 0.28 -30.94
C THR A 186 -13.73 0.09 -30.09
N ASN A 187 -13.89 -1.08 -29.48
CA ASN A 187 -15.07 -1.39 -28.66
C ASN A 187 -14.75 -1.30 -27.17
N ASP A 188 -15.11 -0.17 -26.57
CA ASP A 188 -15.02 0.02 -25.13
C ASP A 188 -16.34 -0.41 -24.45
N TRP A 189 -16.25 -1.21 -23.40
CA TRP A 189 -17.43 -1.66 -22.65
C TRP A 189 -17.08 -2.00 -21.21
N THR A 190 -18.10 -2.25 -20.39
CA THR A 190 -17.91 -2.47 -18.95
C THR A 190 -18.92 -3.47 -18.42
N LEU A 191 -18.46 -4.42 -17.60
CA LEU A 191 -19.34 -5.20 -16.74
C LEU A 191 -19.59 -4.42 -15.46
N VAL A 192 -20.86 -4.12 -15.18
CA VAL A 192 -21.28 -3.40 -13.98
C VAL A 192 -22.08 -4.34 -13.10
N ALA A 193 -21.68 -4.44 -11.83
CA ALA A 193 -22.27 -5.34 -10.87
C ALA A 193 -23.39 -4.75 -10.04
N ASN A 194 -23.21 -3.50 -9.65
CA ASN A 194 -24.10 -2.79 -8.78
C ASN A 194 -24.18 -1.32 -9.19
N SER A 195 -25.31 -0.70 -8.89
CA SER A 195 -25.49 0.74 -9.08
C SER A 195 -24.55 1.52 -8.17
N SER A 196 -24.29 2.79 -8.51
CA SER A 196 -23.47 3.68 -7.67
C SER A 196 -24.24 4.40 -6.56
N ALA A 197 -25.57 4.29 -6.55
CA ALA A 197 -26.39 4.94 -5.54
C ALA A 197 -26.43 4.10 -4.26
N SER A 198 -26.40 4.76 -3.10
CA SER A 198 -26.65 4.10 -1.83
C SER A 198 -28.03 3.43 -1.85
N GLY A 199 -28.06 2.12 -1.63
CA GLY A 199 -29.28 1.32 -1.68
C GLY A 199 -29.86 1.08 -3.08
N GLY A 200 -29.11 1.34 -4.14
CA GLY A 200 -29.56 1.04 -5.50
C GLY A 200 -29.36 -0.41 -5.92
N ASP A 201 -29.58 -0.67 -7.21
CA ASP A 201 -29.76 -2.02 -7.75
C ASP A 201 -28.49 -2.89 -7.78
N SER A 202 -28.69 -4.21 -7.68
CA SER A 202 -27.71 -5.25 -8.03
C SER A 202 -28.10 -5.87 -9.37
N PHE A 203 -27.14 -6.04 -10.27
CA PHE A 203 -27.40 -6.41 -11.66
C PHE A 203 -27.20 -7.90 -11.97
N PHE A 204 -26.73 -8.68 -10.99
CA PHE A 204 -26.55 -10.13 -11.12
C PHE A 204 -26.70 -10.87 -9.78
#